data_AF-A0AAV2HHN0-F1
#
_entry.id   AF-A0AAV2HHN0-F1
#
_cell.length_a   1.000
_cell.length_b   1.000
_cell.length_c   1.000
_cell.angle_alpha   90.00
_cell.angle_beta   90.00
_cell.angle_gamma   90.00
#
_symmetry.space_group_name_H-M   'P 1'
#
loop_
_entity.id
_entity.type
_entity.pdbx_description
1 polymer ?
#
loop_
_entity_poly.entity_id
_entity_poly.type
_entity_poly.pdbx_seq_one_letter_code
_entity_poly.pdbx_strand_id
1 'polypeptide(L)'
;EGTGPGKRCTVATAATDCTGTGYTAECDTTSFRCKCSVNYSPKDDKCERNITAAGTGSGKECTVANAATDCTGTGYTAECDATTLRCKCSDNYSPENDKCVAVATGPGKECTKATAATVCTGTGYTAECDTTTLRCKCSDNYSPKNDKCESGAVTTIGSILLTLGAAVLTRFLNTY
;
A
#
# COMPACT_ATOMS: atom_id res chain seq x y z
N GLU A 1 10.40 32.85 21.53
CA GLU A 1 10.31 31.50 20.94
C GLU A 1 11.46 30.67 21.48
N GLY A 2 11.19 29.40 21.79
CA GLY A 2 11.84 28.66 22.88
C GLY A 2 13.35 28.41 22.75
N THR A 3 14.07 28.66 23.85
CA THR A 3 15.38 28.12 24.17
C THR A 3 15.28 26.60 24.35
N GLY A 4 15.24 25.87 23.24
CA GLY A 4 15.31 24.41 23.21
C GLY A 4 16.76 23.89 23.23
N PRO A 5 16.98 22.64 23.65
CA PRO A 5 18.31 22.04 23.80
C PRO A 5 18.97 21.74 22.43
N GLY A 6 20.30 21.70 22.38
CA GLY A 6 21.06 21.46 21.14
C GLY A 6 22.57 21.43 21.40
N LYS A 7 23.34 20.87 20.45
CA LYS A 7 24.82 20.86 20.51
C LYS A 7 25.36 22.29 20.62
N ARG A 8 26.27 22.52 21.56
CA ARG A 8 26.92 23.82 21.75
C ARG A 8 27.90 24.12 20.63
N CYS A 9 28.00 25.40 20.28
CA CYS A 9 28.94 25.90 19.29
C CYS A 9 29.37 27.33 19.60
N THR A 10 30.40 27.78 18.90
CA THR A 10 30.71 29.21 18.76
C THR A 10 30.63 29.60 17.30
N VAL A 11 30.47 30.90 17.03
CA VAL A 11 30.43 31.42 15.64
C VAL A 11 31.73 31.07 14.88
N ALA A 12 32.87 31.09 15.58
CA ALA A 12 34.17 30.77 14.98
C ALA A 12 34.36 29.28 14.67
N THR A 13 33.66 28.39 15.39
CA THR A 13 33.80 26.93 15.28
C THR A 13 32.54 26.26 14.71
N ALA A 14 31.58 27.03 14.22
CA ALA A 14 30.30 26.53 13.72
C ALA A 14 30.46 25.45 12.63
N ALA A 15 31.42 25.65 11.72
CA ALA A 15 31.69 24.74 10.62
C ALA A 15 32.24 23.37 11.07
N THR A 16 32.77 23.25 12.28
CA THR A 16 33.27 21.97 12.85
C THR A 16 32.33 21.42 13.91
N ASP A 17 31.78 22.31 14.75
CA ASP A 17 30.92 21.92 15.87
C ASP A 17 29.54 21.50 15.38
N CYS A 18 29.04 22.09 14.29
CA CYS A 18 27.69 21.87 13.79
C CYS A 18 27.63 20.99 12.52
N THR A 19 28.73 20.32 12.17
CA THR A 19 28.71 19.31 11.12
C THR A 19 28.38 17.93 11.70
N GLY A 20 27.31 17.32 11.20
CA GLY A 20 26.85 16.00 11.61
C GLY A 20 25.43 15.73 11.12
N THR A 21 24.98 14.48 11.18
CA THR A 21 23.62 14.12 10.76
C THR A 21 22.58 14.94 11.53
N GLY A 22 21.75 15.68 10.79
CA GLY A 22 20.68 16.51 11.33
C GLY A 22 21.07 17.93 11.73
N TYR A 23 22.35 18.30 11.64
CA TYR A 23 22.83 19.65 11.92
C TYR A 23 23.27 20.40 10.65
N THR A 24 23.04 21.71 10.63
CA THR A 24 23.62 22.64 9.65
C THR A 24 24.95 23.18 10.16
N ALA A 25 25.84 23.59 9.26
CA ALA A 25 27.11 24.26 9.60
C ALA A 25 26.92 25.71 10.10
N GLU A 26 25.87 25.97 10.87
CA GLU A 26 25.52 27.28 11.41
C GLU A 26 25.33 27.23 12.92
N CYS A 27 25.92 28.22 13.61
CA CYS A 27 25.73 28.45 15.03
C CYS A 27 24.78 29.64 15.23
N ASP A 28 23.70 29.43 15.97
CA ASP A 28 22.83 30.52 16.40
C ASP A 28 23.56 31.40 17.41
N THR A 29 23.70 32.69 17.09
CA THR A 29 24.51 33.65 17.86
C THR A 29 23.85 34.12 19.15
N THR A 30 22.56 33.81 19.34
CA THR A 30 21.79 34.21 20.53
C THR A 30 21.81 33.09 21.57
N SER A 31 21.64 31.85 21.12
CA SER A 31 21.57 30.66 21.96
C SER A 31 22.92 29.92 22.09
N PHE A 32 23.89 30.24 21.23
CA PHE A 32 25.16 29.52 21.10
C PHE A 32 24.95 28.02 20.87
N ARG A 33 23.98 27.68 20.00
CA ARG A 33 23.58 26.32 19.65
C ARG A 33 23.59 26.09 18.15
N CYS A 34 23.97 24.89 17.75
CA CYS A 34 23.94 24.47 16.36
C CYS A 34 22.50 24.41 15.85
N LYS A 35 22.26 24.96 14.65
CA LYS A 35 20.95 24.89 14.02
C LYS A 35 20.73 23.50 13.40
N CYS A 36 19.54 22.95 13.59
CA CYS A 36 19.14 21.72 12.91
C CYS A 36 18.90 21.95 11.42
N SER A 37 19.21 20.95 10.60
CA SER A 37 18.89 20.95 9.18
C SER A 37 17.38 20.98 8.94
N VAL A 38 16.98 21.34 7.71
CA VAL A 38 15.59 21.22 7.28
C VAL A 38 15.10 19.78 7.55
N ASN A 39 13.88 19.65 8.08
CA ASN A 39 13.28 18.39 8.55
C ASN A 39 13.98 17.75 9.76
N TYR A 40 14.68 18.53 10.58
CA TYR A 40 15.14 18.12 11.90
C TYR A 40 14.70 19.15 12.94
N SER A 41 14.34 18.70 14.13
CA SER A 41 14.06 19.57 15.27
C SER A 41 15.06 19.34 16.40
N PRO A 42 15.38 20.40 17.15
CA PRO A 42 16.17 20.28 18.36
C PRO A 42 15.42 19.43 19.40
N LYS A 43 16.09 18.40 19.90
CA LYS A 43 15.61 17.57 21.01
C LYS A 43 16.79 17.09 21.83
N ASP A 44 16.80 17.48 23.10
CA ASP A 44 17.98 17.40 23.96
C ASP A 44 19.24 17.94 23.23
N ASP A 45 20.41 17.38 23.46
CA ASP A 45 21.66 17.84 22.84
C ASP A 45 21.86 17.32 21.40
N LYS A 46 20.79 16.91 20.72
CA LYS A 46 20.80 16.37 19.35
C LYS A 46 19.73 17.01 18.47
N CYS A 47 19.86 16.85 17.17
CA CYS A 47 18.79 17.11 16.22
C CYS A 47 18.11 15.77 15.90
N GLU A 48 16.84 15.65 16.26
CA GLU A 48 16.02 14.51 15.85
C GLU A 48 15.32 14.82 14.55
N ARG A 49 15.21 13.82 13.67
CA ARG A 49 14.55 13.99 12.38
C ARG A 49 13.06 14.24 12.62
N ASN A 50 12.54 15.28 11.99
CA ASN A 50 11.11 15.59 11.94
C ASN A 50 10.45 14.59 11.02
N ILE A 51 10.06 13.46 11.58
CA ILE A 51 9.13 12.58 10.91
C ILE A 51 7.76 13.09 11.30
N THR A 52 7.16 13.86 10.41
CA THR A 52 5.81 14.38 10.63
C THR A 52 4.86 13.19 10.67
N ALA A 53 4.50 12.75 11.88
CA ALA A 53 3.39 11.83 12.13
C ALA A 53 2.02 12.44 11.76
N ALA A 54 1.99 13.51 10.95
CA ALA A 54 0.77 14.15 10.47
C ALA A 54 0.02 13.31 9.44
N GLY A 55 0.67 12.28 8.89
CA GLY A 55 -0.06 11.08 8.52
C GLY A 55 0.03 10.13 9.71
N THR A 56 -1.09 9.52 10.09
CA THR A 56 -1.15 8.13 10.58
C THR A 56 -0.60 7.17 9.51
N GLY A 57 0.53 7.52 8.90
CA GLY A 57 1.15 6.90 7.75
C GLY A 57 2.16 5.92 8.30
N SER A 58 1.67 4.73 8.56
CA SER A 58 2.49 3.56 8.75
C SER A 58 3.45 3.43 7.56
N GLY A 59 4.75 3.31 7.78
CA GLY A 59 5.66 3.10 6.66
C GLY A 59 7.12 3.07 7.07
N LYS A 60 7.93 2.28 6.36
CA LYS A 60 9.37 2.28 6.58
C LYS A 60 9.92 3.70 6.39
N GLU A 61 10.74 4.15 7.34
CA GLU A 61 11.46 5.41 7.27
C GLU A 61 12.43 5.44 6.08
N CYS A 62 12.57 6.60 5.46
CA CYS A 62 13.49 6.77 4.33
C CYS A 62 14.13 8.16 4.27
N THR A 63 15.14 8.24 3.42
CA THR A 63 15.73 9.49 2.99
C THR A 63 15.46 9.71 1.51
N VAL A 64 15.19 10.95 1.12
CA VAL A 64 14.97 11.29 -0.30
C VAL A 64 16.20 10.93 -1.15
N ALA A 65 17.40 11.12 -0.61
CA ALA A 65 18.66 10.82 -1.30
C ALA A 65 18.90 9.32 -1.52
N ASN A 66 18.43 8.46 -0.62
CA ASN A 66 18.64 7.01 -0.70
C ASN A 66 17.33 6.24 -0.85
N ALA A 67 16.28 6.86 -1.41
CA ALA A 67 14.96 6.25 -1.54
C ALA A 67 15.01 4.86 -2.21
N ALA A 68 15.86 4.70 -3.22
CA ALA A 68 16.04 3.45 -3.93
C ALA A 68 16.59 2.30 -3.07
N THR A 69 17.33 2.58 -2.01
CA THR A 69 17.86 1.56 -1.08
C THR A 69 17.06 1.49 0.22
N ASP A 70 16.55 2.62 0.68
CA ASP A 70 15.74 2.70 1.90
C ASP A 70 14.39 2.03 1.68
N CYS A 71 13.83 2.10 0.47
CA CYS A 71 12.49 1.61 0.16
C CYS A 71 12.46 0.31 -0.66
N THR A 72 13.56 -0.44 -0.70
CA THR A 72 13.55 -1.80 -1.25
C THR A 72 12.96 -2.79 -0.25
N GLY A 73 11.89 -3.47 -0.66
CA GLY A 73 11.23 -4.53 0.10
C GLY A 73 9.89 -4.92 -0.53
N THR A 74 9.35 -6.08 -0.19
CA THR A 74 8.05 -6.52 -0.67
C THR A 74 6.97 -5.49 -0.33
N GLY A 75 6.23 -5.04 -1.34
CA GLY A 75 5.13 -4.07 -1.17
C GLY A 75 5.56 -2.60 -1.12
N TYR A 76 6.86 -2.28 -1.15
CA TYR A 76 7.36 -0.91 -1.22
C TYR A 76 7.79 -0.52 -2.64
N THR A 77 7.58 0.75 -2.97
CA THR A 77 8.16 1.40 -4.16
C THR A 77 9.55 1.95 -3.85
N ALA A 78 10.36 2.21 -4.87
CA ALA A 78 11.64 2.91 -4.73
C ALA A 78 11.48 4.44 -4.51
N GLU A 79 10.39 4.88 -3.91
CA GLU A 79 10.08 6.29 -3.68
C GLU A 79 9.94 6.60 -2.18
N CYS A 80 10.58 7.70 -1.77
CA CYS A 80 10.46 8.29 -0.45
C CYS A 80 9.59 9.55 -0.55
N ASP A 81 8.53 9.63 0.22
CA ASP A 81 7.72 10.84 0.29
C ASP A 81 8.51 11.96 0.98
N ALA A 82 8.72 13.09 0.29
CA ALA A 82 9.57 14.17 0.78
C ALA A 82 8.97 14.95 1.97
N THR A 83 7.67 14.80 2.24
CA THR A 83 6.97 15.52 3.31
C THR A 83 6.92 14.70 4.60
N THR A 84 6.66 13.41 4.46
CA THR A 84 6.51 12.47 5.59
C THR A 84 7.78 11.68 5.86
N LEU A 85 8.72 11.62 4.91
CA LEU A 85 9.95 10.83 4.96
C LEU A 85 9.68 9.34 5.20
N ARG A 86 8.59 8.84 4.61
CA ARG A 86 8.14 7.44 4.64
C ARG A 86 8.16 6.87 3.23
N CYS A 87 8.56 5.61 3.10
CA CYS A 87 8.52 4.86 1.85
C CYS A 87 7.07 4.70 1.39
N LYS A 88 6.81 4.90 0.10
CA LYS A 88 5.47 4.67 -0.45
C LYS A 88 5.24 3.19 -0.74
N CYS A 89 4.03 2.71 -0.49
CA CYS A 89 3.62 1.37 -0.89
C CYS A 89 3.35 1.29 -2.39
N SER A 90 3.68 0.14 -2.97
CA SER A 90 3.34 -0.17 -4.37
C SER A 90 1.84 -0.27 -4.56
N ASP A 91 1.38 -0.15 -5.80
CA ASP A 91 -0.03 -0.33 -6.14
C ASP A 91 -0.54 -1.67 -5.59
N ASN A 92 -1.74 -1.65 -5.01
CA ASN A 92 -2.36 -2.77 -4.26
C ASN A 92 -1.72 -3.09 -2.90
N TYR A 93 -0.90 -2.21 -2.36
CA TYR A 93 -0.46 -2.30 -0.97
C TYR A 93 -0.88 -1.05 -0.20
N SER A 94 -1.19 -1.22 1.08
CA SER A 94 -1.51 -0.14 2.00
C SER A 94 -0.55 -0.09 3.18
N PRO A 95 -0.23 1.11 3.67
CA PRO A 95 0.63 1.29 4.82
C PRO A 95 0.00 0.78 6.13
N GLU A 96 0.63 -0.19 6.81
CA GLU A 96 0.26 -0.63 8.17
C GLU A 96 1.49 -0.90 9.04
N ASN A 97 1.55 -0.32 10.26
CA ASN A 97 2.64 -0.46 11.25
C ASN A 97 4.06 -0.59 10.63
N ASP A 98 4.52 0.43 9.90
CA ASP A 98 5.82 0.46 9.21
C ASP A 98 6.08 -0.65 8.18
N LYS A 99 4.99 -1.21 7.65
CA LYS A 99 4.98 -2.21 6.58
C LYS A 99 3.98 -1.82 5.49
N CYS A 100 4.15 -2.39 4.31
CA CYS A 100 3.14 -2.38 3.26
C CYS A 100 2.42 -3.72 3.26
N VAL A 101 1.11 -3.69 3.48
CA VAL A 101 0.25 -4.89 3.51
C VAL A 101 -0.56 -4.93 2.23
N ALA A 102 -0.62 -6.11 1.61
CA ALA A 102 -1.31 -6.26 0.35
C ALA A 102 -2.82 -6.05 0.56
N VAL A 103 -3.43 -5.23 -0.28
CA VAL A 103 -4.85 -4.85 -0.22
C VAL A 103 -5.62 -5.78 -1.11
N ALA A 104 -6.59 -6.45 -0.52
CA ALA A 104 -7.45 -7.33 -1.27
C ALA A 104 -8.51 -6.51 -2.04
N THR A 105 -8.71 -6.84 -3.31
CA THR A 105 -9.55 -6.08 -4.24
C THR A 105 -10.61 -6.94 -4.89
N GLY A 106 -11.77 -6.36 -5.18
CA GLY A 106 -12.89 -7.08 -5.81
C GLY A 106 -13.68 -8.00 -4.87
N PRO A 107 -14.75 -8.63 -5.40
CA PRO A 107 -15.63 -9.52 -4.64
C PRO A 107 -14.99 -10.89 -4.42
N GLY A 108 -15.44 -11.58 -3.37
CA GLY A 108 -14.94 -12.87 -2.94
C GLY A 108 -14.36 -12.80 -1.54
N LYS A 109 -14.22 -13.96 -0.92
CA LYS A 109 -13.65 -14.07 0.43
C LYS A 109 -12.16 -13.77 0.39
N GLU A 110 -11.68 -12.93 1.31
CA GLU A 110 -10.26 -12.61 1.43
C GLU A 110 -9.41 -13.83 1.77
N CYS A 111 -8.23 -13.92 1.17
CA CYS A 111 -7.27 -14.99 1.43
C CYS A 111 -5.84 -14.53 1.22
N THR A 112 -4.92 -15.36 1.69
CA THR A 112 -3.50 -15.28 1.34
C THR A 112 -3.04 -16.64 0.82
N LYS A 113 -1.88 -16.70 0.17
CA LYS A 113 -1.28 -17.98 -0.25
C LYS A 113 -1.11 -18.97 0.92
N ALA A 114 -0.83 -18.47 2.12
CA ALA A 114 -0.66 -19.30 3.32
C ALA A 114 -1.98 -19.80 3.90
N THR A 115 -3.07 -19.07 3.71
CA THR A 115 -4.38 -19.37 4.31
C THR A 115 -5.41 -19.94 3.32
N ALA A 116 -5.08 -20.00 2.03
CA ALA A 116 -5.98 -20.38 0.94
C ALA A 116 -6.71 -21.70 1.21
N ALA A 117 -5.97 -22.75 1.58
CA ALA A 117 -6.55 -24.08 1.81
C ALA A 117 -7.53 -24.13 2.99
N THR A 118 -7.38 -23.25 3.98
CA THR A 118 -8.25 -23.21 5.17
C THR A 118 -9.40 -22.24 5.00
N VAL A 119 -9.17 -21.11 4.32
CA VAL A 119 -10.12 -20.00 4.22
C VAL A 119 -11.03 -20.16 3.02
N CYS A 120 -10.52 -20.70 1.91
CA CYS A 120 -11.24 -20.82 0.65
C CYS A 120 -11.99 -22.15 0.51
N THR A 121 -11.74 -23.18 1.33
CA THR A 121 -12.55 -24.40 1.26
C THR A 121 -13.94 -24.16 1.84
N GLY A 122 -14.93 -24.07 0.95
CA GLY A 122 -16.35 -23.89 1.28
C GLY A 122 -17.24 -24.22 0.09
N THR A 123 -18.55 -24.28 0.29
CA THR A 123 -19.49 -24.59 -0.80
C THR A 123 -19.40 -23.53 -1.90
N GLY A 124 -18.84 -23.92 -3.05
CA GLY A 124 -18.70 -23.07 -4.25
C GLY A 124 -17.33 -22.41 -4.44
N TYR A 125 -16.38 -22.54 -3.51
CA TYR A 125 -15.01 -22.03 -3.64
C TYR A 125 -13.99 -23.15 -3.89
N THR A 126 -12.94 -22.83 -4.63
CA THR A 126 -11.73 -23.67 -4.76
C THR A 126 -10.81 -23.46 -3.56
N ALA A 127 -9.85 -24.36 -3.33
CA ALA A 127 -8.79 -24.17 -2.33
C ALA A 127 -7.68 -23.19 -2.79
N GLU A 128 -7.92 -22.43 -3.86
CA GLU A 128 -6.96 -21.48 -4.43
C GLU A 128 -7.28 -20.03 -4.05
N CYS A 129 -6.21 -19.29 -3.77
CA CYS A 129 -6.24 -17.85 -3.58
C CYS A 129 -5.66 -17.17 -4.81
N ASP A 130 -6.40 -16.26 -5.43
CA ASP A 130 -5.87 -15.38 -6.45
C ASP A 130 -4.87 -14.41 -5.79
N THR A 131 -3.60 -14.51 -6.17
CA THR A 131 -2.52 -13.72 -5.55
C THR A 131 -2.49 -12.26 -6.00
N THR A 132 -3.26 -11.91 -7.03
CA THR A 132 -3.38 -10.53 -7.53
C THR A 132 -4.49 -9.80 -6.80
N THR A 133 -5.64 -10.44 -6.62
CA THR A 133 -6.80 -9.83 -5.93
C THR A 133 -6.88 -10.17 -4.44
N LEU A 134 -6.11 -11.17 -3.99
CA LEU A 134 -6.16 -11.75 -2.64
C LEU A 134 -7.56 -12.26 -2.28
N ARG A 135 -8.28 -12.77 -3.28
CA ARG A 135 -9.62 -13.35 -3.16
C ARG A 135 -9.62 -14.84 -3.49
N CYS A 136 -10.41 -15.60 -2.75
CA CYS A 136 -10.65 -17.00 -3.03
C CYS A 136 -11.34 -17.13 -4.40
N LYS A 137 -10.89 -18.08 -5.24
CA LYS A 137 -11.54 -18.33 -6.52
C LYS A 137 -12.79 -19.19 -6.35
N CYS A 138 -13.88 -18.83 -7.02
CA CYS A 138 -15.04 -19.71 -7.13
C CYS A 138 -14.73 -20.93 -8.01
N SER A 139 -15.31 -22.07 -7.65
CA SER A 139 -15.28 -23.28 -8.47
C SER A 139 -16.04 -23.08 -9.78
N ASP A 140 -15.79 -23.94 -10.76
CA ASP A 140 -16.49 -23.88 -12.05
C ASP A 140 -18.02 -23.86 -11.87
N ASN A 141 -18.71 -23.01 -12.64
CA ASN A 141 -20.15 -22.71 -12.57
C ASN A 141 -20.60 -21.87 -11.36
N TYR A 142 -19.68 -21.37 -10.55
CA TYR A 142 -19.97 -20.42 -9.48
C TYR A 142 -19.35 -19.05 -9.79
N SER A 143 -20.05 -18.00 -9.38
CA SER A 143 -19.57 -16.61 -9.50
C SER A 143 -19.48 -15.95 -8.14
N PRO A 144 -18.47 -15.10 -7.90
CA PRO A 144 -18.32 -14.40 -6.63
C PRO A 144 -19.41 -13.34 -6.49
N LYS A 145 -20.04 -13.32 -5.31
CA LYS A 145 -20.98 -12.28 -4.87
C LYS A 145 -20.75 -12.02 -3.40
N ASN A 146 -20.17 -10.87 -3.09
CA ASN A 146 -19.60 -10.58 -1.77
C ASN A 146 -18.64 -11.72 -1.35
N ASP A 147 -18.68 -12.16 -0.10
CA ASP A 147 -17.82 -13.24 0.40
C ASP A 147 -18.33 -14.64 0.07
N LYS A 148 -19.26 -14.79 -0.87
CA LYS A 148 -19.86 -16.09 -1.25
C LYS A 148 -19.67 -16.37 -2.73
N CYS A 149 -19.60 -17.66 -3.06
CA CYS A 149 -19.77 -18.14 -4.42
C CYS A 149 -21.21 -18.62 -4.59
N GLU A 150 -21.96 -17.93 -5.44
CA GLU A 150 -23.31 -18.36 -5.79
C GLU A 150 -23.26 -19.16 -7.08
N SER A 151 -24.06 -20.23 -7.16
CA SER A 151 -24.20 -20.98 -8.41
C SER A 151 -24.78 -20.02 -9.44
N GLY A 152 -23.95 -19.64 -10.40
CA GLY A 152 -24.45 -18.98 -11.57
C GLY A 152 -25.31 -20.01 -12.27
N ALA A 153 -26.64 -19.85 -12.23
CA ALA A 153 -27.42 -20.33 -13.35
C ALA A 153 -26.77 -19.68 -14.55
N VAL A 154 -25.97 -20.46 -15.30
CA VAL A 154 -25.59 -20.10 -16.65
C VAL A 154 -26.93 -20.02 -17.37
N THR A 155 -27.56 -18.83 -17.35
CA THR A 155 -28.48 -18.44 -18.40
C THR A 155 -27.59 -18.27 -19.62
N THR A 156 -27.18 -19.40 -20.18
CA THR A 156 -26.69 -19.48 -21.54
C THR A 156 -27.77 -18.82 -22.38
N ILE A 157 -27.50 -17.57 -22.77
CA ILE A 157 -28.27 -16.82 -23.77
C ILE A 157 -28.27 -17.60 -25.12
N GLY A 158 -27.57 -18.73 -25.22
CA GLY A 158 -27.63 -19.68 -26.32
C GLY A 158 -28.91 -20.54 -26.46
N SER A 159 -29.90 -20.46 -25.57
CA SER A 159 -31.11 -21.31 -25.67
C SER A 159 -32.38 -20.59 -26.18
N ILE A 160 -32.37 -19.27 -26.34
CA ILE A 160 -33.50 -18.53 -26.94
C ILE A 160 -33.45 -18.56 -28.47
N LEU A 161 -32.25 -18.72 -29.06
CA LEU A 161 -32.11 -18.83 -30.53
C LEU A 161 -32.56 -20.20 -31.09
N LEU A 162 -32.53 -21.27 -30.30
CA LEU A 162 -32.98 -22.60 -30.74
C LEU A 162 -34.50 -22.79 -30.68
N THR A 163 -35.20 -22.09 -29.78
CA THR A 163 -36.68 -22.14 -29.72
C THR A 163 -37.34 -21.22 -30.74
N LEU A 164 -36.71 -20.09 -31.08
CA LEU A 164 -37.16 -19.24 -32.20
C LEU A 164 -36.85 -19.86 -33.58
N GLY A 165 -35.72 -20.57 -33.73
CA GLY A 165 -35.38 -21.28 -34.96
C GLY A 165 -36.34 -22.42 -35.32
N ALA A 166 -36.84 -23.17 -34.32
CA ALA A 166 -37.80 -24.25 -34.55
C ALA A 166 -39.21 -23.75 -34.89
N ALA A 167 -39.63 -22.61 -34.33
CA ALA A 167 -40.95 -22.01 -34.60
C ALA A 167 -41.06 -21.35 -35.98
N VAL A 168 -39.95 -20.82 -36.52
CA VAL A 168 -39.92 -20.24 -37.88
C VAL A 168 -39.87 -21.33 -38.94
N LEU A 169 -39.16 -22.44 -38.71
CA LEU A 169 -39.06 -23.54 -39.67
C LEU A 169 -40.38 -24.32 -39.84
N THR A 170 -41.15 -24.48 -38.76
CA THR A 170 -42.49 -25.13 -38.84
C THR A 170 -43.53 -24.26 -39.54
N ARG A 171 -43.42 -22.92 -39.48
CA ARG A 171 -44.31 -22.04 -40.26
C ARG A 171 -43.97 -22.00 -41.75
N PHE A 172 -42.68 -22.11 -42.11
CA PHE A 172 -42.28 -22.15 -43.52
C PHE A 172 -42.62 -23.48 -44.22
N LEU A 173 -42.56 -24.61 -43.51
CA LEU A 173 -42.89 -25.92 -44.09
C LEU A 173 -44.39 -26.21 -44.21
N ASN A 174 -45.26 -25.42 -43.58
CA ASN A 174 -46.72 -25.59 -43.65
C ASN A 174 -47.40 -24.62 -44.65
N THR A 175 -46.60 -23.86 -45.42
CA THR A 175 -47.09 -22.87 -46.42
C THR A 175 -46.61 -23.20 -47.84
N TYR A 176 -46.04 -24.39 -48.08
CA TYR A 176 -45.71 -24.92 -49.41
C TYR A 176 -46.41 -26.26 -49.65
#